data_AF-A0A7S2VXZ7-F1
#
_entry.id   AF-A0A7S2VXZ7-F1
#
_cell.length_a   1.000
_cell.length_b   1.000
_cell.length_c   1.000
_cell.angle_alpha   90.00
_cell.angle_beta   90.00
_cell.angle_gamma   90.00
#
_symmetry.space_group_name_H-M   'P 1'
#
loop_
_entity.id
_entity.type
_entity.pdbx_description
1 polymer ?
#
loop_
_entity_poly.entity_id
_entity_poly.type
_entity_poly.pdbx_seq_one_letter_code
_entity_poly.pdbx_strand_id
1 'polypeptide(L)'
;DQLGITIDGNKHVLDFVRERVEARDGSSMAEAPQEAMRLLKQFQFERHRWNERVSHLSGGEKRRLQLLSVLTKRPNFLVLDEPTNDIDLDTLSALEEYLASYNGVLVVVSHDRFFTDKVTDHLFVFEGDGVVKDYTGSLSDYAECLVEMEQQQNSLSSANNNNNNYKEDKNARMERTNNLKKWKKETIKLERQMEKLKGQVDVLEKEIESSSDEGWTYLADLTDKVNAIKEDIDEKELQWLEIAEQLEMAES
;
A
#
# COMPACT_ATOMS: atom_id res chain seq x y z
N ASP A 1 17.75 17.02 -21.44
CA ASP A 1 18.96 17.52 -20.76
C ASP A 1 18.86 17.46 -19.24
N GLN A 2 18.62 16.28 -18.66
CA GLN A 2 18.57 16.11 -17.19
C GLN A 2 19.95 16.15 -16.52
N LEU A 3 21.05 16.02 -17.28
CA LEU A 3 22.42 15.99 -16.75
C LEU A 3 23.23 17.26 -17.05
N GLY A 4 22.71 18.21 -17.83
CA GLY A 4 23.42 19.45 -18.19
C GLY A 4 24.73 19.27 -18.97
N ILE A 5 25.02 18.06 -19.48
CA ILE A 5 26.28 17.75 -20.19
C ILE A 5 26.07 17.87 -21.70
N THR A 6 26.77 18.83 -22.31
CA THR A 6 26.85 18.94 -23.76
C THR A 6 27.76 17.85 -24.33
N ILE A 7 27.21 17.02 -25.22
CA ILE A 7 27.95 15.99 -25.95
C ILE A 7 28.26 16.53 -27.34
N ASP A 8 29.55 16.60 -27.69
CA ASP A 8 29.99 16.93 -29.04
C ASP A 8 29.84 15.71 -29.95
N GLY A 9 28.87 15.74 -30.86
CA GLY A 9 28.55 14.64 -31.77
C GLY A 9 29.63 14.35 -32.82
N ASN A 10 30.58 15.27 -33.05
CA ASN A 10 31.61 15.11 -34.08
C ASN A 10 32.85 14.37 -33.58
N LYS A 11 33.03 14.24 -32.27
CA LYS A 11 34.16 13.53 -31.67
C LYS A 11 33.97 12.02 -31.74
N HIS A 12 35.09 11.29 -31.73
CA HIS A 12 35.06 9.85 -31.51
C HIS A 12 34.72 9.53 -30.05
N VAL A 13 34.05 8.40 -29.82
CA VAL A 13 33.63 7.98 -28.47
C VAL A 13 34.82 7.90 -27.51
N LEU A 14 35.93 7.27 -27.94
CA LEU A 14 37.13 7.15 -27.11
C LEU A 14 37.76 8.50 -26.79
N ASP A 15 37.87 9.39 -27.79
CA ASP A 15 38.44 10.73 -27.59
C ASP A 15 37.58 11.56 -26.64
N PHE A 16 36.25 11.47 -26.76
CA PHE A 16 35.32 12.15 -25.85
C PHE A 16 35.51 11.71 -24.39
N VAL A 17 35.62 10.40 -24.13
CA VAL A 17 35.82 9.89 -22.77
C VAL A 17 37.23 10.25 -22.27
N ARG A 18 38.26 10.12 -23.13
CA ARG A 18 39.64 10.47 -22.78
C ARG A 18 39.75 11.92 -22.33
N GLU A 19 39.20 12.85 -23.10
CA GLU A 19 39.23 14.28 -22.76
C GLU A 19 38.55 14.57 -21.41
N ARG A 20 37.48 13.85 -21.08
CA ARG A 20 36.81 13.99 -19.77
C ARG A 20 37.62 13.41 -18.62
N VAL A 21 38.39 12.36 -18.86
CA VAL A 21 39.34 11.82 -17.88
C VAL A 21 40.52 12.78 -17.71
N GLU A 22 41.05 13.34 -18.79
CA GLU A 22 42.18 14.31 -18.78
C GLU A 22 41.81 15.63 -18.08
N ALA A 23 40.56 16.07 -18.22
CA ALA A 23 40.04 17.26 -17.55
C ALA A 23 39.86 17.09 -16.02
N ARG A 24 40.18 15.92 -15.46
CA ARG A 24 40.13 15.64 -14.03
C ARG A 24 41.40 16.16 -13.34
N ASP A 25 41.23 16.90 -12.26
CA ASP A 25 42.35 17.30 -11.40
C ASP A 25 43.06 16.05 -10.82
N GLY A 26 44.35 15.94 -11.09
CA GLY A 26 45.20 14.85 -10.58
C GLY A 26 45.27 13.59 -11.45
N SER A 27 44.62 13.52 -12.62
CA SER A 27 44.87 12.43 -13.58
C SER A 27 46.21 12.61 -14.30
N SER A 28 47.03 11.56 -14.35
CA SER A 28 48.19 11.53 -15.23
C SER A 28 47.73 11.45 -16.69
N MET A 29 48.18 12.39 -17.53
CA MET A 29 47.92 12.35 -18.98
C MET A 29 48.43 11.07 -19.64
N ALA A 30 49.40 10.38 -19.03
CA ALA A 30 49.89 9.10 -19.51
C ALA A 30 48.89 7.94 -19.26
N GLU A 31 48.05 8.04 -18.23
CA GLU A 31 47.12 6.99 -17.79
C GLU A 31 45.69 7.18 -18.33
N ALA A 32 45.35 8.43 -18.69
CA ALA A 32 44.02 8.78 -19.19
C ALA A 32 43.50 7.90 -20.35
N PRO A 33 44.33 7.50 -21.36
CA PRO A 33 43.88 6.60 -22.41
C PRO A 33 43.48 5.21 -21.90
N GLN A 34 44.28 4.62 -20.99
CA GLN A 34 43.98 3.28 -20.47
C GLN A 34 42.75 3.31 -19.56
N GLU A 35 42.60 4.37 -18.78
CA GLU A 35 41.43 4.56 -17.93
C GLU A 35 40.15 4.74 -18.77
N ALA A 36 40.20 5.57 -19.83
CA ALA A 36 39.07 5.76 -20.75
C ALA A 36 38.65 4.43 -21.41
N MET A 37 39.61 3.63 -21.87
CA MET A 37 39.33 2.30 -22.44
C MET A 37 38.72 1.34 -21.40
N ARG A 38 39.21 1.37 -20.15
CA ARG A 38 38.67 0.55 -19.05
C ARG A 38 37.22 0.92 -18.75
N LEU A 39 36.93 2.22 -18.65
CA LEU A 39 35.60 2.74 -18.41
C LEU A 39 34.63 2.41 -19.55
N LEU A 40 35.05 2.59 -20.81
CA LEU A 40 34.24 2.20 -21.98
C LEU A 40 33.93 0.70 -21.99
N LYS A 41 34.92 -0.14 -21.65
CA LYS A 41 34.72 -1.58 -21.55
C LYS A 41 33.74 -1.95 -20.43
N GLN A 42 33.86 -1.30 -19.26
CA GLN A 42 32.98 -1.54 -18.11
C GLN A 42 31.53 -1.17 -18.43
N PHE A 43 31.32 -0.06 -19.14
CA PHE A 43 30.00 0.37 -19.63
C PHE A 43 29.57 -0.33 -20.93
N GLN A 44 30.17 -1.49 -21.23
CA GLN A 44 29.80 -2.38 -22.33
C GLN A 44 29.83 -1.72 -23.73
N PHE A 45 30.69 -0.73 -23.95
CA PHE A 45 30.95 -0.25 -25.31
C PHE A 45 31.87 -1.23 -26.04
N GLU A 46 31.36 -1.85 -27.10
CA GLU A 46 32.16 -2.70 -27.97
C GLU A 46 33.34 -1.93 -28.59
N ARG A 47 34.47 -2.62 -28.81
CA ARG A 47 35.69 -1.99 -29.35
C ARG A 47 35.49 -1.29 -30.69
N HIS A 48 34.58 -1.78 -31.54
CA HIS A 48 34.31 -1.16 -32.83
C HIS A 48 33.68 0.23 -32.67
N ARG A 49 32.88 0.44 -31.61
CA ARG A 49 32.21 1.71 -31.29
C ARG A 49 33.19 2.78 -30.82
N TRP A 50 34.37 2.41 -30.31
CA TRP A 50 35.33 3.35 -29.73
C TRP A 50 35.82 4.39 -30.74
N ASN A 51 35.95 3.98 -32.01
CA ASN A 51 36.38 4.81 -33.13
C ASN A 51 35.20 5.37 -33.93
N GLU A 52 33.96 5.20 -33.49
CA GLU A 52 32.80 5.81 -34.15
C GLU A 52 32.53 7.20 -33.60
N ARG A 53 31.83 8.01 -34.40
CA ARG A 53 31.38 9.34 -33.95
C ARG A 53 30.25 9.21 -32.97
N VAL A 54 30.24 10.08 -31.96
CA VAL A 54 29.18 10.10 -30.95
C VAL A 54 27.79 10.35 -31.56
N SER A 55 27.70 11.05 -32.69
CA SER A 55 26.46 11.25 -33.43
C SER A 55 25.80 9.94 -33.90
N HIS A 56 26.60 8.91 -34.22
CA HIS A 56 26.14 7.59 -34.69
C HIS A 56 25.73 6.65 -33.56
N LEU A 57 25.85 7.07 -32.30
CA LEU A 57 25.33 6.32 -31.16
C LEU A 57 23.80 6.33 -31.15
N SER A 58 23.23 5.17 -30.84
CA SER A 58 21.81 5.01 -30.51
C SER A 58 21.44 5.83 -29.26
N GLY A 59 20.14 6.03 -29.02
CA GLY A 59 19.67 6.78 -27.85
C GLY A 59 20.15 6.19 -26.52
N GLY A 60 20.10 4.85 -26.37
CA GLY A 60 20.59 4.15 -25.17
C GLY A 60 22.11 4.28 -25.00
N GLU A 61 22.88 4.14 -26.07
CA GLU A 61 24.34 4.35 -26.03
C GLU A 61 24.71 5.79 -25.69
N LYS A 62 23.95 6.78 -26.18
CA LYS A 62 24.16 8.18 -25.79
C LYS A 62 23.90 8.39 -24.30
N ARG A 63 22.85 7.76 -23.74
CA ARG A 63 22.56 7.83 -22.29
C ARG A 63 23.66 7.17 -21.47
N ARG A 64 24.18 6.00 -21.89
CA ARG A 64 25.37 5.38 -21.30
C ARG A 64 26.57 6.32 -21.31
N LEU A 65 26.83 6.96 -22.44
CA LEU A 65 27.96 7.88 -22.58
C LEU A 65 27.79 9.12 -21.68
N GLN A 66 26.56 9.61 -21.51
CA GLN A 66 26.25 10.69 -20.59
C GLN A 66 26.56 10.30 -19.14
N LEU A 67 26.06 9.15 -18.70
CA LEU A 67 26.32 8.62 -17.36
C LEU A 67 27.83 8.44 -17.12
N LEU A 68 28.51 7.80 -18.08
CA LEU A 68 29.96 7.62 -18.03
C LEU A 68 30.71 8.95 -17.89
N SER A 69 30.25 10.00 -18.58
CA SER A 69 30.88 11.32 -18.52
C SER A 69 30.69 12.08 -17.20
N VAL A 70 29.69 11.69 -16.38
CA VAL A 70 29.56 12.16 -14.99
C VAL A 70 30.55 11.41 -14.12
N LEU A 71 30.61 10.08 -14.27
CA LEU A 71 31.43 9.19 -13.44
C LEU A 71 32.94 9.36 -13.70
N THR A 72 33.34 9.77 -14.90
CA THR A 72 34.76 10.07 -15.23
C THR A 72 35.35 11.18 -14.34
N LYS A 73 34.51 12.07 -13.80
CA LYS A 73 34.94 13.13 -12.89
C LYS A 73 35.44 12.61 -11.53
N ARG A 74 35.08 11.37 -11.14
CA ARG A 74 35.38 10.78 -9.82
C ARG A 74 35.22 11.77 -8.65
N PRO A 75 34.00 12.28 -8.41
CA PRO A 75 33.80 13.18 -7.29
C PRO A 75 33.99 12.47 -5.95
N ASN A 76 34.49 13.14 -4.90
CA ASN A 76 34.56 12.51 -3.57
C ASN A 76 33.17 12.23 -2.98
N PHE A 77 32.15 12.96 -3.45
CA PHE A 77 30.76 12.87 -3.02
C PHE A 77 29.86 12.80 -4.26
N LEU A 78 29.11 11.71 -4.40
CA LEU A 78 28.20 11.47 -5.52
C LEU A 78 26.78 11.34 -4.99
N VAL A 79 25.86 12.13 -5.55
CA VAL A 79 24.42 12.03 -5.29
C VAL A 79 23.73 11.58 -6.56
N LEU A 80 22.95 10.52 -6.45
CA LEU A 80 22.14 9.97 -7.54
C LEU A 80 20.69 9.95 -7.10
N ASP A 81 19.84 10.60 -7.88
CA ASP A 81 18.39 10.61 -7.68
C ASP A 81 17.74 9.79 -8.80
N GLU A 82 17.05 8.72 -8.43
CA GLU A 82 16.44 7.72 -9.31
C GLU A 82 17.34 7.29 -10.48
N PRO A 83 18.55 6.76 -10.20
CA PRO A 83 19.51 6.41 -11.25
C PRO A 83 19.08 5.24 -12.12
N THR A 84 18.10 4.43 -11.70
CA THR A 84 17.60 3.27 -12.45
C THR A 84 16.65 3.66 -13.58
N ASN A 85 16.11 4.88 -13.55
CA ASN A 85 15.07 5.30 -14.49
C ASN A 85 15.62 5.43 -15.92
N ASP A 86 14.83 4.97 -16.90
CA ASP A 86 15.17 4.80 -18.33
C ASP A 86 16.61 4.34 -18.64
N ILE A 87 17.17 3.47 -17.79
CA ILE A 87 18.43 2.76 -18.03
C ILE A 87 18.10 1.32 -18.47
N ASP A 88 18.81 0.80 -19.48
CA ASP A 88 18.68 -0.61 -19.86
C ASP A 88 19.38 -1.54 -18.86
N LEU A 89 18.96 -2.80 -18.79
CA LEU A 89 19.43 -3.76 -17.77
C LEU A 89 20.96 -3.95 -17.79
N ASP A 90 21.56 -3.92 -18.97
CA ASP A 90 22.99 -4.07 -19.17
C ASP A 90 23.77 -2.88 -18.60
N THR A 91 23.29 -1.67 -18.86
CA THR A 91 23.84 -0.44 -18.30
C THR A 91 23.64 -0.36 -16.79
N LEU A 92 22.47 -0.79 -16.30
CA LEU A 92 22.17 -0.83 -14.87
C LEU A 92 23.17 -1.74 -14.15
N SER A 93 23.40 -2.94 -14.69
CA SER A 93 24.37 -3.89 -14.12
C SER A 93 25.80 -3.33 -14.11
N ALA A 94 26.21 -2.65 -15.18
CA ALA A 94 27.52 -1.98 -15.23
C ALA A 94 27.63 -0.82 -14.21
N LEU A 95 26.54 -0.08 -14.00
CA LEU A 95 26.47 0.98 -13.02
C LEU A 95 26.54 0.42 -11.59
N GLU A 96 25.80 -0.65 -11.29
CA GLU A 96 25.86 -1.35 -9.99
C GLU A 96 27.29 -1.78 -9.66
N GLU A 97 27.98 -2.45 -10.59
CA GLU A 97 29.37 -2.90 -10.39
C GLU A 97 30.35 -1.72 -10.19
N TYR A 98 30.13 -0.62 -10.92
CA TYR A 98 30.92 0.59 -10.75
C TYR A 98 30.70 1.22 -9.37
N LEU A 99 29.45 1.35 -8.94
CA LEU A 99 29.10 2.00 -7.68
C LEU A 99 29.46 1.14 -6.47
N ALA A 100 29.38 -0.18 -6.55
CA ALA A 100 29.81 -1.09 -5.50
C ALA A 100 31.32 -0.99 -5.20
N SER A 101 32.13 -0.54 -6.16
CA SER A 101 33.57 -0.32 -6.00
C SER A 101 33.95 1.17 -5.91
N TYR A 102 32.98 2.02 -5.58
CA TYR A 102 33.17 3.46 -5.55
C TYR A 102 33.96 3.92 -4.32
N ASN A 103 35.14 4.52 -4.55
CA ASN A 103 36.01 5.02 -3.48
C ASN A 103 35.63 6.45 -3.08
N GLY A 104 34.42 6.65 -2.58
CA GLY A 104 33.90 7.95 -2.13
C GLY A 104 32.61 7.81 -1.35
N VAL A 105 31.99 8.94 -1.01
CA VAL A 105 30.65 8.94 -0.39
C VAL A 105 29.62 8.91 -1.50
N LEU A 106 28.73 7.92 -1.44
CA LEU A 106 27.63 7.75 -2.38
C LEU A 106 26.31 7.91 -1.62
N VAL A 107 25.46 8.81 -2.10
CA VAL A 107 24.07 8.96 -1.64
C VAL A 107 23.17 8.63 -2.82
N VAL A 108 22.34 7.61 -2.65
CA VAL A 108 21.40 7.15 -3.68
C VAL A 108 20.00 7.30 -3.13
N VAL A 109 19.13 7.89 -3.94
CA VAL A 109 17.67 7.83 -3.78
C VAL A 109 17.15 6.94 -4.91
N SER A 110 16.52 5.82 -4.55
CA SER A 110 16.00 4.85 -5.52
C SER A 110 14.81 4.10 -4.91
N HIS A 111 13.80 3.86 -5.73
CA HIS A 111 12.72 2.93 -5.42
C HIS A 111 13.05 1.46 -5.76
N ASP A 112 14.18 1.20 -6.42
CA ASP A 112 14.64 -0.16 -6.75
C ASP A 112 15.39 -0.81 -5.59
N ARG A 113 14.79 -1.87 -5.04
CA ARG A 113 15.33 -2.64 -3.90
C ARG A 113 16.60 -3.39 -4.27
N PHE A 114 16.64 -4.02 -5.44
CA PHE A 114 17.78 -4.83 -5.87
C PHE A 114 19.01 -3.97 -6.16
N PHE A 115 18.80 -2.80 -6.74
CA PHE A 115 19.86 -1.82 -6.95
C PHE A 115 20.43 -1.32 -5.61
N THR A 116 19.55 -0.91 -4.69
CA THR A 116 19.94 -0.35 -3.39
C THR A 116 20.71 -1.37 -2.55
N ASP A 117 20.26 -2.63 -2.52
CA ASP A 117 20.91 -3.72 -1.77
C ASP A 117 22.32 -4.06 -2.28
N LYS A 118 22.58 -3.88 -3.58
CA LYS A 118 23.91 -4.16 -4.16
C LYS A 118 24.91 -3.03 -3.98
N VAL A 119 24.42 -1.80 -3.85
CA VAL A 119 25.23 -0.59 -3.96
C VAL A 119 25.41 0.12 -2.62
N THR A 120 24.53 -0.13 -1.66
CA THR A 120 24.53 0.58 -0.37
C THR A 120 24.53 -0.40 0.80
N ASP A 121 25.26 -0.01 1.85
CA ASP A 121 25.42 -0.81 3.08
C ASP A 121 24.73 -0.11 4.27
N HIS A 122 24.06 1.02 4.01
CA HIS A 122 23.55 1.96 5.00
C HIS A 122 22.31 2.68 4.46
N LEU A 123 21.27 2.75 5.27
CA LEU A 123 19.96 3.26 4.91
C LEU A 123 19.57 4.42 5.83
N PHE A 124 18.96 5.44 5.22
CA PHE A 124 18.22 6.47 5.93
C PHE A 124 16.73 6.23 5.71
N VAL A 125 16.03 5.78 6.74
CA VAL A 125 14.62 5.42 6.66
C VAL A 125 13.76 6.55 7.21
N PHE A 126 12.83 7.02 6.38
CA PHE A 126 11.87 8.05 6.74
C PHE A 126 10.62 7.39 7.33
N GLU A 127 10.32 7.64 8.61
CA GLU A 127 9.16 7.05 9.29
C GLU A 127 7.91 7.96 9.27
N GLY A 128 8.01 9.15 8.66
CA GLY A 128 6.99 10.19 8.76
C GLY A 128 7.30 11.19 9.88
N ASP A 129 6.52 12.26 9.98
CA ASP A 129 6.64 13.33 10.99
C ASP A 129 8.05 13.96 11.12
N GLY A 130 8.86 13.89 10.06
CA GLY A 130 10.24 14.38 10.04
C GLY A 130 11.24 13.50 10.79
N VAL A 131 10.86 12.29 11.18
CA VAL A 131 11.74 11.32 11.82
C VAL A 131 12.51 10.53 10.76
N VAL A 132 13.84 10.58 10.86
CA VAL A 132 14.76 9.80 10.03
C VAL A 132 15.54 8.86 10.94
N LYS A 133 15.42 7.56 10.68
CA LYS A 133 16.22 6.53 11.34
C LYS A 133 17.40 6.14 10.48
N ASP A 134 18.50 5.92 11.16
CA ASP A 134 19.72 5.38 10.61
C ASP A 134 19.70 3.85 10.79
N TYR A 135 19.96 3.11 9.71
CA TYR A 135 20.08 1.66 9.75
C TYR A 135 21.30 1.20 8.94
N THR A 136 22.17 0.42 9.59
CA THR A 136 23.32 -0.23 8.95
C THR A 136 22.92 -1.63 8.49
N GLY A 137 22.93 -1.88 7.18
CA GLY A 137 22.53 -3.14 6.57
C GLY A 137 21.84 -2.92 5.22
N SER A 138 21.43 -4.01 4.59
CA SER A 138 20.69 -3.95 3.33
C SER A 138 19.21 -3.62 3.56
N LEU A 139 18.51 -3.20 2.51
CA LEU A 139 17.07 -2.95 2.55
C LEU A 139 16.29 -4.25 2.80
N SER A 140 16.80 -5.37 2.28
CA SER A 140 16.26 -6.69 2.59
C SER A 140 16.35 -7.01 4.09
N ASP A 141 17.51 -6.78 4.72
CA ASP A 141 17.68 -6.98 6.17
C ASP A 141 16.74 -6.06 6.97
N TYR A 142 16.61 -4.81 6.52
CA TYR A 142 15.70 -3.85 7.15
C TYR A 142 14.22 -4.29 7.04
N ALA A 143 13.80 -4.81 5.88
CA ALA A 143 12.45 -5.29 5.67
C ALA A 143 12.13 -6.51 6.56
N GLU A 144 13.08 -7.43 6.73
CA GLU A 144 12.95 -8.55 7.67
C GLU A 144 12.85 -8.05 9.11
N CYS A 145 13.72 -7.11 9.49
CA CYS A 145 13.72 -6.48 10.81
C CYS A 145 12.37 -5.80 11.12
N LEU A 146 11.77 -5.11 10.16
CA LEU A 146 10.44 -4.52 10.30
C LEU A 146 9.35 -5.55 10.57
N VAL A 147 9.35 -6.67 9.83
CA VAL A 147 8.40 -7.76 10.02
C VAL A 147 8.55 -8.38 11.41
N GLU A 148 9.78 -8.60 11.86
CA GLU A 148 10.06 -9.09 13.21
C GLU A 148 9.63 -8.10 14.29
N MET A 149 9.89 -6.80 14.10
CA MET A 149 9.45 -5.75 15.01
C MET A 149 7.92 -5.66 15.10
N GLU A 150 7.21 -5.80 13.98
CA GLU A 150 5.74 -5.81 13.97
C GLU A 150 5.18 -7.05 14.69
N GLN A 151 5.81 -8.23 14.51
CA GLN A 151 5.46 -9.45 15.24
C GLN A 151 5.79 -9.36 16.73
N GLN A 152 6.91 -8.75 17.10
CA GLN A 152 7.28 -8.49 18.49
C GLN A 152 6.36 -7.46 19.13
N GLN A 153 5.99 -6.40 18.42
CA GLN A 153 5.07 -5.40 18.91
C GLN A 153 3.66 -5.98 19.07
N ASN A 154 3.20 -6.81 18.14
CA ASN A 154 1.95 -7.56 18.28
C ASN A 154 1.99 -8.56 19.44
N SER A 155 3.11 -9.23 19.68
CA SER A 155 3.27 -10.18 20.80
C SER A 155 3.47 -9.50 22.16
N LEU A 156 4.15 -8.35 22.23
CA LEU A 156 4.30 -7.50 23.43
C LEU A 156 2.98 -6.79 23.77
N SER A 157 2.24 -6.31 22.76
CA SER A 157 0.88 -5.79 22.91
C SER A 157 -0.09 -6.88 23.38
N SER A 158 0.13 -8.13 22.96
CA SER A 158 -0.61 -9.29 23.47
C SER A 158 -0.19 -9.64 24.91
N ALA A 159 1.10 -9.55 25.25
CA ALA A 159 1.62 -9.89 26.58
C ALA A 159 1.21 -8.89 27.68
N ASN A 160 1.12 -7.59 27.39
CA ASN A 160 0.68 -6.57 28.35
C ASN A 160 -0.86 -6.51 28.50
N ASN A 161 -1.60 -7.11 27.55
CA ASN A 161 -3.07 -7.22 27.59
C ASN A 161 -3.58 -8.54 28.21
N ASN A 162 -2.71 -9.52 28.46
CA ASN A 162 -3.16 -10.89 28.78
C ASN A 162 -3.85 -11.08 30.14
N ASN A 163 -3.84 -10.09 31.05
CA ASN A 163 -4.60 -10.20 32.31
C ASN A 163 -5.91 -9.38 32.34
N ASN A 164 -6.08 -8.36 31.48
CA ASN A 164 -7.32 -7.57 31.41
C ASN A 164 -8.15 -7.87 30.15
N ASN A 165 -7.55 -8.09 28.98
CA ASN A 165 -8.30 -8.40 27.74
C ASN A 165 -8.98 -9.77 27.78
N TYR A 166 -8.46 -10.76 28.48
CA TYR A 166 -9.13 -12.08 28.56
C TYR A 166 -10.48 -12.04 29.30
N LYS A 167 -10.65 -11.09 30.23
CA LYS A 167 -11.92 -10.88 30.93
C LYS A 167 -12.86 -9.98 30.14
N GLU A 168 -12.36 -8.90 29.54
CA GLU A 168 -13.17 -7.99 28.73
C GLU A 168 -13.66 -8.64 27.43
N ASP A 169 -12.82 -9.39 26.72
CA ASP A 169 -13.19 -10.04 25.47
C ASP A 169 -14.13 -11.25 25.71
N LYS A 170 -13.97 -11.95 26.84
CA LYS A 170 -14.92 -12.97 27.30
C LYS A 170 -16.26 -12.38 27.73
N ASN A 171 -16.25 -11.23 28.42
CA ASN A 171 -17.47 -10.54 28.83
C ASN A 171 -18.20 -9.95 27.61
N ALA A 172 -17.49 -9.33 26.67
CA ALA A 172 -18.06 -8.81 25.41
C ALA A 172 -18.64 -9.94 24.55
N ARG A 173 -17.95 -11.08 24.45
CA ARG A 173 -18.48 -12.27 23.76
C ARG A 173 -19.70 -12.85 24.50
N MET A 174 -19.69 -12.85 25.83
CA MET A 174 -20.83 -13.30 26.64
C MET A 174 -22.03 -12.36 26.50
N GLU A 175 -21.83 -11.05 26.49
CA GLU A 175 -22.86 -10.03 26.26
C GLU A 175 -23.45 -10.12 24.85
N ARG A 176 -22.62 -10.26 23.81
CA ARG A 176 -23.09 -10.50 22.43
C ARG A 176 -23.95 -11.76 22.34
N THR A 177 -23.51 -12.87 22.95
CA THR A 177 -24.32 -14.10 22.95
C THR A 177 -25.60 -14.00 23.78
N ASN A 178 -25.61 -13.22 24.86
CA ASN A 178 -26.79 -12.99 25.69
C ASN A 178 -27.79 -12.06 24.98
N ASN A 179 -27.31 -11.00 24.33
CA ASN A 179 -28.14 -10.09 23.54
C ASN A 179 -28.74 -10.80 22.34
N LEU A 180 -27.96 -11.62 21.62
CA LEU A 180 -28.48 -12.43 20.51
C LEU A 180 -29.58 -13.40 20.97
N LYS A 181 -29.40 -14.05 22.13
CA LYS A 181 -30.44 -14.91 22.72
C LYS A 181 -31.67 -14.11 23.17
N LYS A 182 -31.50 -12.88 23.65
CA LYS A 182 -32.58 -12.00 24.08
C LYS A 182 -33.41 -11.55 22.88
N TRP A 183 -32.77 -11.04 21.83
CA TRP A 183 -33.43 -10.57 20.61
C TRP A 183 -34.14 -11.71 19.89
N LYS A 184 -33.52 -12.90 19.76
CA LYS A 184 -34.18 -14.10 19.20
C LYS A 184 -35.42 -14.54 19.99
N LYS A 185 -35.45 -14.32 21.30
CA LYS A 185 -36.66 -14.60 22.10
C LYS A 185 -37.74 -13.54 21.90
N GLU A 186 -37.34 -12.28 21.79
CA GLU A 186 -38.29 -11.18 21.62
C GLU A 186 -38.92 -11.18 20.22
N THR A 187 -38.19 -11.56 19.17
CA THR A 187 -38.77 -11.76 17.82
C THR A 187 -39.85 -12.83 17.83
N ILE A 188 -39.57 -14.02 18.39
CA ILE A 188 -40.55 -15.11 18.53
C ILE A 188 -41.77 -14.66 19.34
N LYS A 189 -41.58 -13.82 20.36
CA LYS A 189 -42.66 -13.31 21.20
C LYS A 189 -43.54 -12.31 20.42
N LEU A 190 -42.93 -11.37 19.68
CA LEU A 190 -43.65 -10.43 18.84
C LEU A 190 -44.42 -11.15 17.74
N GLU A 191 -43.82 -12.15 17.07
CA GLU A 191 -44.50 -12.98 16.07
C GLU A 191 -45.75 -13.66 16.64
N ARG A 192 -45.65 -14.24 17.84
CA ARG A 192 -46.82 -14.85 18.51
C ARG A 192 -47.90 -13.84 18.87
N GLN A 193 -47.51 -12.62 19.27
CA GLN A 193 -48.47 -11.56 19.57
C GLN A 193 -49.19 -11.10 18.31
N MET A 194 -48.44 -10.86 17.23
CA MET A 194 -48.99 -10.50 15.92
C MET A 194 -49.92 -11.58 15.37
N GLU A 195 -49.54 -12.87 15.47
CA GLU A 195 -50.40 -13.98 15.04
C GLU A 195 -51.72 -14.01 15.81
N LYS A 196 -51.69 -13.75 17.12
CA LYS A 196 -52.90 -13.66 17.94
C LYS A 196 -53.78 -12.48 17.55
N LEU A 197 -53.19 -11.30 17.33
CA LEU A 197 -53.93 -10.10 16.92
C LEU A 197 -54.52 -10.28 15.51
N LYS A 198 -53.76 -10.84 14.56
CA LYS A 198 -54.24 -11.19 13.22
C LYS A 198 -55.41 -12.18 13.28
N GLY A 199 -55.35 -13.17 14.17
CA GLY A 199 -56.47 -14.06 14.44
C GLY A 199 -57.71 -13.37 15.01
N GLN A 200 -57.54 -12.35 15.86
CA GLN A 200 -58.65 -11.54 16.37
C GLN A 200 -59.28 -10.67 15.26
N VAL A 201 -58.46 -10.11 14.37
CA VAL A 201 -58.93 -9.38 13.18
C VAL A 201 -59.77 -10.30 12.30
N ASP A 202 -59.29 -11.51 11.98
CA ASP A 202 -60.03 -12.46 11.13
C ASP A 202 -61.40 -12.86 11.74
N VAL A 203 -61.48 -13.00 13.07
CA VAL A 203 -62.75 -13.26 13.76
C VAL A 203 -63.70 -12.06 13.67
N LEU A 204 -63.21 -10.84 13.92
CA LEU A 204 -64.02 -9.62 13.87
C LEU A 204 -64.44 -9.28 12.44
N GLU A 205 -63.58 -9.51 11.44
CA GLU A 205 -63.92 -9.33 10.02
C GLU A 205 -64.99 -10.32 9.57
N LYS A 206 -64.93 -11.59 10.01
CA LYS A 206 -66.01 -12.57 9.80
C LYS A 206 -67.30 -12.18 10.51
N GLU A 207 -67.20 -11.63 11.71
CA GLU A 207 -68.35 -11.12 12.45
C GLU A 207 -69.02 -9.96 11.69
N ILE A 208 -68.24 -9.01 11.17
CA ILE A 208 -68.70 -7.94 10.29
C ILE A 208 -69.40 -8.50 9.04
N GLU A 209 -68.81 -9.49 8.37
CA GLU A 209 -69.38 -10.10 7.16
C GLU A 209 -70.70 -10.85 7.45
N SER A 210 -70.79 -11.51 8.61
CA SER A 210 -71.99 -12.23 9.05
C SER A 210 -73.11 -11.34 9.59
N SER A 211 -72.79 -10.11 10.01
CA SER A 211 -73.72 -9.17 10.68
C SER A 211 -74.33 -8.15 9.71
N SER A 212 -74.46 -8.49 8.42
CA SER A 212 -74.89 -7.59 7.35
C SER A 212 -76.30 -6.99 7.51
N ASP A 213 -77.12 -7.52 8.44
CA ASP A 213 -78.47 -7.03 8.76
C ASP A 213 -78.53 -6.21 10.08
N GLU A 214 -77.42 -6.06 10.81
CA GLU A 214 -77.36 -5.30 12.05
C GLU A 214 -77.14 -3.79 11.79
N GLY A 215 -77.70 -2.93 12.65
CA GLY A 215 -77.73 -1.48 12.41
C GLY A 215 -76.35 -0.84 12.25
N TRP A 216 -76.26 0.22 11.42
CA TRP A 216 -75.02 0.92 11.03
C TRP A 216 -74.08 1.29 12.20
N THR A 217 -74.61 1.59 13.40
CA THR A 217 -73.82 1.92 14.59
C THR A 217 -73.01 0.74 15.14
N TYR A 218 -73.51 -0.49 15.00
CA TYR A 218 -72.82 -1.69 15.47
C TYR A 218 -71.64 -2.06 14.55
N LEU A 219 -71.87 -1.98 13.24
CA LEU A 219 -70.82 -2.18 12.24
C LEU A 219 -69.71 -1.13 12.38
N ALA A 220 -70.04 0.12 12.72
CA ALA A 220 -69.06 1.16 12.99
C ALA A 220 -68.17 0.81 14.20
N ASP A 221 -68.74 0.37 15.32
CA ASP A 221 -68.00 -0.03 16.53
C ASP A 221 -67.08 -1.25 16.28
N LEU A 222 -67.55 -2.25 15.51
CA LEU A 222 -66.71 -3.37 15.10
C LEU A 222 -65.57 -2.95 14.17
N THR A 223 -65.85 -2.05 13.22
CA THR A 223 -64.82 -1.50 12.31
C THR A 223 -63.75 -0.72 13.08
N ASP A 224 -64.17 0.09 14.06
CA ASP A 224 -63.25 0.84 14.92
C ASP A 224 -62.34 -0.09 15.75
N LYS A 225 -62.89 -1.20 16.28
CA LYS A 225 -62.09 -2.23 16.97
C LYS A 225 -61.10 -2.92 16.05
N VAL A 226 -61.51 -3.24 14.81
CA VAL A 226 -60.61 -3.83 13.81
C VAL A 226 -59.48 -2.87 13.48
N ASN A 227 -59.77 -1.58 13.30
CA ASN A 227 -58.75 -0.57 13.02
C ASN A 227 -57.78 -0.39 14.19
N ALA A 228 -58.28 -0.35 15.43
CA ALA A 228 -57.42 -0.27 16.62
C ALA A 228 -56.48 -1.48 16.75
N ILE A 229 -56.98 -2.68 16.46
CA ILE A 229 -56.13 -3.90 16.49
C ILE A 229 -55.13 -3.89 15.33
N LYS A 230 -55.49 -3.34 14.17
CA LYS A 230 -54.55 -3.16 13.04
C LYS A 230 -53.44 -2.17 13.38
N GLU A 231 -53.75 -1.05 14.04
CA GLU A 231 -52.75 -0.11 14.56
C GLU A 231 -51.79 -0.81 15.57
N ASP A 232 -52.33 -1.62 16.49
CA ASP A 232 -51.50 -2.42 17.41
C ASP A 232 -50.60 -3.42 16.68
N ILE A 233 -51.06 -4.02 15.58
CA ILE A 233 -50.24 -4.91 14.73
C ILE A 233 -49.10 -4.10 14.10
N ASP A 234 -49.40 -2.94 13.51
CA ASP A 234 -48.40 -2.09 12.85
C ASP A 234 -47.31 -1.63 13.83
N GLU A 235 -47.67 -1.27 15.06
CA GLU A 235 -46.70 -0.94 16.13
C GLU A 235 -45.79 -2.14 16.46
N LYS A 236 -46.35 -3.35 16.51
CA LYS A 236 -45.59 -4.58 16.79
C LYS A 236 -44.70 -4.98 15.63
N GLU A 237 -45.14 -4.73 14.39
CA GLU A 237 -44.34 -4.93 13.18
C GLU A 237 -43.13 -3.97 13.16
N LEU A 238 -43.32 -2.70 13.54
CA LEU A 238 -42.21 -1.75 13.69
C LEU A 238 -41.20 -2.19 14.75
N GLN A 239 -41.69 -2.65 15.92
CA GLN A 239 -40.82 -3.21 16.97
C GLN A 239 -40.07 -4.45 16.51
N TRP A 240 -40.71 -5.30 15.70
CA TRP A 240 -40.06 -6.49 15.14
C TRP A 240 -38.95 -6.11 14.15
N LEU A 241 -39.18 -5.10 13.29
CA LEU A 241 -38.18 -4.58 12.35
C LEU A 241 -36.96 -4.00 13.07
N GLU A 242 -37.17 -3.21 14.12
CA GLU A 242 -36.07 -2.65 14.92
C GLU A 242 -35.24 -3.77 15.57
N ILE A 243 -35.89 -4.81 16.11
CA ILE A 243 -35.18 -5.95 16.69
C ILE A 243 -34.46 -6.78 15.61
N ALA A 244 -35.01 -6.90 14.40
CA ALA A 244 -34.39 -7.59 13.29
C ALA A 244 -33.09 -6.88 12.83
N GLU A 245 -33.11 -5.55 12.75
CA GLU A 245 -31.92 -4.74 12.44
C GLU A 245 -30.83 -4.93 13.52
N GLN A 246 -31.20 -4.88 14.80
CA GLN A 246 -30.27 -5.15 15.91
C GLN A 246 -29.68 -6.56 15.85
N LEU A 247 -30.44 -7.53 15.35
CA LEU A 247 -29.99 -8.91 15.19
C LEU A 247 -28.99 -9.05 14.04
N GLU A 248 -29.25 -8.40 12.89
CA GLU A 248 -28.34 -8.38 11.74
C GLU A 248 -27.02 -7.68 12.08
N MET A 249 -27.07 -6.53 12.75
CA MET A 249 -25.88 -5.82 13.24
C MET A 249 -25.05 -6.64 14.23
N ALA A 250 -25.67 -7.58 14.92
CA ALA A 250 -24.99 -8.46 15.87
C ALA A 250 -24.46 -9.77 15.25
N GLU A 251 -24.92 -10.13 14.06
CA GLU A 251 -24.46 -11.29 13.29
C GLU A 251 -23.39 -10.93 12.23
N SER A 252 -23.32 -9.66 11.79
CA SER A 252 -22.24 -9.11 10.94
C SER A 252 -20.95 -8.82 11.69
#